data_AF-A0AAV5CU18-F1
#
_entry.id   AF-A0AAV5CU18-F1
#
_cell.length_a   1.000
_cell.length_b   1.000
_cell.length_c   1.000
_cell.angle_alpha   90.00
_cell.angle_beta   90.00
_cell.angle_gamma   90.00
#
_symmetry.space_group_name_H-M   'P 1'
#
loop_
_entity.id
_entity.type
_entity.pdbx_description
1 polymer ?
#
loop_
_entity_poly.entity_id
_entity_poly.type
_entity_poly.pdbx_seq_one_letter_code
_entity_poly.pdbx_strand_id
1 'polypeptide(L)'
;MLCLSQANTIPNRFFGLKSYLDSFRIPLLEQMRAEMSSNLESLSNHSSTMPIRSLIPRGKGVVKNSLHYSVTVARRRGACSPCIGDIIMLTDAMPRRPGELASSGRSYCLAHVKNVNARDKFSFEVRASKKIKDFDCYAFAVSLLSFIPYVRIWRCLDHDTAVKKNPALVKAIAGDAQISTTANALLICISFILIIQLNADHIQTTSKCRILTCAPTNTAISQVAARVMALRSQRPAAAAAAGGGGCVGDLLLFGNKERMPIRGDLAEIFLDTCAKRLKQSFSPATGWRHCLVSLEAFLGGPRTVMCQYNEAVQDRWQKDGTRLPELTLIRSRFNQIFQTLRSCFATIMAHVPKTRILEKNYKSIVSLTNMLQDFSKLLATAFAGNDVAVVAFTRDKK
;
A
#
# COMPACT_ATOMS: atom_id res chain seq x y z
N MET A 1 -8.04 26.23 -26.34
CA MET A 1 -7.96 25.13 -27.30
C MET A 1 -6.62 24.43 -27.10
N LEU A 2 -6.55 23.43 -26.23
CA LEU A 2 -5.40 22.53 -26.10
C LEU A 2 -5.95 21.15 -25.69
N CYS A 3 -5.44 20.12 -26.37
CA CYS A 3 -5.74 18.69 -26.26
C CYS A 3 -7.09 18.23 -26.84
N LEU A 4 -7.15 18.01 -28.15
CA LEU A 4 -8.21 17.16 -28.74
C LEU A 4 -7.68 16.14 -29.77
N SER A 5 -6.37 15.85 -29.82
CA SER A 5 -5.84 14.93 -30.85
C SER A 5 -4.81 13.89 -30.40
N GLN A 6 -4.51 13.72 -29.11
CA GLN A 6 -3.51 12.73 -28.66
C GLN A 6 -3.88 12.01 -27.35
N ALA A 7 -5.16 11.79 -27.08
CA ALA A 7 -5.53 10.80 -26.06
C ALA A 7 -5.38 9.40 -26.66
N ASN A 8 -4.14 8.89 -26.71
CA ASN A 8 -3.91 7.48 -27.01
C ASN A 8 -4.65 6.63 -25.96
N THR A 9 -5.28 5.54 -26.38
CA THR A 9 -5.90 4.59 -25.46
C THR A 9 -4.88 4.14 -24.41
N ILE A 10 -5.29 4.14 -23.14
CA ILE A 10 -4.41 3.68 -22.06
C ILE A 10 -4.08 2.20 -22.34
N PRO A 11 -2.79 1.84 -22.51
CA PRO A 11 -2.42 0.47 -22.83
C PRO A 11 -2.85 -0.52 -21.74
N ASN A 12 -3.21 -1.74 -22.16
CA ASN A 12 -3.52 -2.83 -21.22
C ASN A 12 -2.26 -3.39 -20.52
N ARG A 13 -1.06 -3.06 -21.01
CA ARG A 13 0.25 -3.49 -20.47
C ARG A 13 1.26 -2.36 -20.59
N PHE A 14 2.18 -2.27 -19.63
CA PHE A 14 3.19 -1.21 -19.56
C PHE A 14 4.58 -1.80 -19.40
N PHE A 15 5.56 -1.22 -20.11
CA PHE A 15 6.96 -1.59 -20.01
C PHE A 15 7.67 -0.67 -19.03
N GLY A 16 7.44 -0.92 -17.73
CA GLY A 16 8.08 -0.19 -16.62
C GLY A 16 7.26 0.97 -16.05
N LEU A 17 7.66 1.42 -14.86
CA LEU A 17 6.91 2.40 -14.07
C LEU A 17 6.78 3.75 -14.79
N LYS A 18 7.84 4.23 -15.45
CA LYS A 18 7.81 5.49 -16.18
C LYS A 18 6.75 5.48 -17.30
N SER A 19 6.74 4.42 -18.11
CA SER A 19 5.74 4.21 -19.16
C SER A 19 4.32 4.17 -18.60
N TYR A 20 4.11 3.50 -17.46
CA TYR A 20 2.82 3.52 -16.74
C TYR A 20 2.41 4.94 -16.33
N LEU A 21 3.24 5.65 -15.56
CA LEU A 21 2.89 6.98 -15.04
C LEU A 21 2.67 8.02 -16.14
N ASP A 22 3.50 7.98 -17.19
CA ASP A 22 3.40 8.91 -18.32
C ASP A 22 2.06 8.73 -19.07
N SER A 23 1.55 7.50 -19.14
CA SER A 23 0.29 7.18 -19.84
C SER A 23 -0.95 7.82 -19.23
N PHE A 24 -0.92 8.19 -17.95
CA PHE A 24 -2.06 8.82 -17.26
C PHE A 24 -2.01 10.35 -17.25
N ARG A 25 -0.92 10.97 -17.72
CA ARG A 25 -0.81 12.45 -17.71
C ARG A 25 -1.83 13.11 -18.63
N ILE A 26 -1.92 12.66 -19.88
CA ILE A 26 -2.88 13.21 -20.85
C ILE A 26 -4.33 12.95 -20.43
N PRO A 27 -4.74 11.73 -20.02
CA PRO A 27 -6.07 11.49 -19.47
C PRO A 27 -6.43 12.41 -18.29
N LEU A 28 -5.48 12.69 -17.39
CA LEU A 28 -5.72 13.60 -16.27
C LEU A 28 -5.94 15.05 -16.73
N LEU A 29 -5.17 15.52 -17.72
CA LEU A 29 -5.40 16.83 -18.34
C LEU A 29 -6.78 16.90 -19.01
N GLU A 30 -7.18 15.84 -19.73
CA GLU A 30 -8.49 15.76 -20.36
C GLU A 30 -9.63 15.73 -19.35
N GLN A 31 -9.47 15.03 -18.23
CA GLN A 31 -10.46 15.04 -17.16
C GLN A 31 -10.64 16.45 -16.59
N MET A 32 -9.55 17.17 -16.33
CA MET A 32 -9.62 18.57 -15.86
C MET A 32 -10.28 19.48 -16.90
N ARG A 33 -9.93 19.31 -18.19
CA ARG A 33 -10.54 20.08 -19.28
C ARG A 33 -12.04 19.83 -19.36
N ALA A 34 -12.47 18.57 -19.32
CA ALA A 34 -13.87 18.18 -19.38
C ALA A 34 -14.68 18.71 -18.19
N GLU A 35 -14.13 18.65 -16.97
CA GLU A 35 -14.79 19.21 -15.78
C GLU A 35 -14.92 20.74 -15.87
N MET A 36 -13.85 21.45 -16.25
CA MET A 36 -13.92 22.90 -16.46
C MET A 36 -14.95 23.27 -17.53
N SER A 37 -15.02 22.51 -18.64
CA SER A 37 -16.03 22.70 -19.69
C SER A 37 -17.45 22.47 -19.17
N SER A 38 -17.69 21.40 -18.43
CA SER A 38 -19.00 21.10 -17.84
C SER A 38 -19.44 22.18 -16.84
N ASN A 39 -18.52 22.65 -16.00
CA ASN A 39 -18.79 23.74 -15.08
C ASN A 39 -19.11 25.05 -15.82
N LEU A 40 -18.41 25.36 -16.92
CA LEU A 40 -18.75 26.51 -17.78
C LEU A 40 -20.14 26.41 -18.43
N GLU A 41 -20.60 25.21 -18.78
CA GLU A 41 -21.96 25.01 -19.30
C GLU A 41 -23.02 25.22 -18.21
N SER A 42 -22.77 24.75 -16.99
CA SER A 42 -23.68 24.92 -15.85
C SER A 42 -23.82 26.36 -15.37
N LEU A 43 -22.91 27.23 -15.81
CA LEU A 43 -22.77 28.62 -15.39
C LEU A 43 -23.85 29.56 -15.94
N SER A 44 -24.70 29.07 -16.86
CA SER A 44 -25.85 29.80 -17.43
C SER A 44 -26.84 30.30 -16.37
N ASN A 45 -26.79 29.75 -15.15
CA ASN A 45 -27.70 30.07 -14.06
C ASN A 45 -27.16 31.15 -13.10
N HIS A 46 -26.01 31.78 -13.38
CA HIS A 46 -25.42 32.94 -12.67
C HIS A 46 -25.17 32.80 -11.14
N SER A 47 -25.39 31.62 -10.56
CA SER A 47 -25.32 31.39 -9.10
C SER A 47 -23.89 31.47 -8.53
N SER A 48 -22.88 31.14 -9.34
CA SER A 48 -21.46 31.11 -8.92
C SER A 48 -20.61 32.28 -9.43
N THR A 49 -21.26 33.30 -10.03
CA THR A 49 -20.56 34.48 -10.58
C THR A 49 -20.26 35.50 -9.48
N MET A 50 -19.01 35.93 -9.41
CA MET A 50 -18.54 36.89 -8.42
C MET A 50 -18.15 38.20 -9.11
N PRO A 51 -18.92 39.29 -8.94
CA PRO A 51 -18.53 40.59 -9.48
C PRO A 51 -17.24 41.07 -8.82
N ILE A 52 -16.24 41.45 -9.61
CA ILE A 52 -14.96 41.95 -9.11
C ILE A 52 -15.14 43.42 -8.72
N ARG A 53 -14.66 43.78 -7.53
CA ARG A 53 -14.60 45.17 -7.04
C ARG A 53 -13.22 45.76 -7.20
N SER A 54 -12.19 44.94 -7.00
CA SER A 54 -10.81 45.37 -7.20
C SER A 54 -9.94 44.19 -7.60
N LEU A 55 -8.97 44.49 -8.47
CA LEU A 55 -7.94 43.58 -8.93
C LEU A 55 -6.62 44.33 -8.87
N ILE A 56 -5.77 44.01 -7.89
CA ILE A 56 -4.56 44.78 -7.59
C ILE A 56 -3.34 43.87 -7.72
N PRO A 57 -2.30 44.25 -8.48
CA PRO A 57 -1.06 43.48 -8.52
C PRO A 57 -0.37 43.48 -7.15
N ARG A 58 0.09 42.30 -6.71
CA ARG A 58 0.94 42.18 -5.53
C ARG A 58 2.41 42.17 -5.96
N GLY A 59 3.20 43.07 -5.37
CA GLY A 59 4.65 43.08 -5.46
C GLY A 59 5.27 43.91 -4.34
N LYS A 60 6.33 43.39 -3.70
CA LYS A 60 7.21 44.18 -2.85
C LYS A 60 8.34 44.71 -3.73
N GLY A 61 8.36 46.02 -4.00
CA GLY A 61 9.46 46.72 -4.69
C GLY A 61 9.59 46.42 -6.20
N VAL A 62 9.79 47.47 -7.00
CA VAL A 62 10.34 47.64 -8.39
C VAL A 62 10.09 46.57 -9.49
N VAL A 63 9.55 45.39 -9.24
CA VAL A 63 9.34 44.36 -10.27
C VAL A 63 7.92 44.44 -10.82
N LYS A 64 7.76 45.21 -11.91
CA LYS A 64 6.54 45.34 -12.74
C LYS A 64 6.07 44.04 -13.44
N ASN A 65 6.45 42.85 -12.93
CA ASN A 65 6.27 41.56 -13.61
C ASN A 65 5.66 40.46 -12.73
N SER A 66 4.88 40.82 -11.70
CA SER A 66 4.22 39.82 -10.88
C SER A 66 2.99 39.20 -11.57
N LEU A 67 2.89 37.87 -11.49
CA LEU A 67 1.68 37.10 -11.84
C LEU A 67 0.74 36.95 -10.65
N HIS A 68 1.00 37.65 -9.54
CA HIS A 68 0.23 37.53 -8.30
C HIS A 68 -0.63 38.77 -8.11
N TYR A 69 -1.92 38.55 -7.85
CA TYR A 69 -2.92 39.61 -7.74
C TYR A 69 -3.79 39.37 -6.51
N SER A 70 -4.19 40.46 -5.85
CA SER A 70 -5.24 40.48 -4.84
C SER A 70 -6.57 40.77 -5.55
N VAL A 71 -7.56 39.94 -5.30
CA VAL A 71 -8.91 40.07 -5.87
C VAL A 71 -9.88 40.27 -4.72
N THR A 72 -10.73 41.29 -4.84
CA THR A 72 -11.87 41.49 -3.95
C THR A 72 -13.16 41.43 -4.74
N VAL A 73 -14.11 40.61 -4.30
CA VAL A 73 -15.40 40.43 -4.98
C VAL A 73 -16.56 41.03 -4.18
N ALA A 74 -17.66 41.32 -4.86
CA ALA A 74 -18.85 41.86 -4.24
C ALA A 74 -19.53 40.84 -3.32
N ARG A 75 -19.99 41.30 -2.15
CA ARG A 75 -20.79 40.50 -1.22
C ARG A 75 -22.20 40.31 -1.79
N ARG A 76 -22.54 39.08 -2.16
CA ARG A 76 -23.91 38.68 -2.53
C ARG A 76 -24.40 37.58 -1.59
N ARG A 77 -25.68 37.63 -1.19
CA ARG A 77 -26.32 36.54 -0.44
C ARG A 77 -26.29 35.28 -1.32
N GLY A 78 -25.71 34.19 -0.80
CA GLY A 78 -25.59 32.91 -1.51
C GLY A 78 -24.35 32.74 -2.40
N ALA A 79 -23.48 33.76 -2.54
CA ALA A 79 -22.24 33.61 -3.31
C ALA A 79 -21.21 32.76 -2.56
N CYS A 80 -20.80 31.64 -3.14
CA CYS A 80 -19.71 30.82 -2.61
C CYS A 80 -18.37 31.52 -2.84
N SER A 81 -17.62 31.80 -1.78
CA SER A 81 -16.21 32.19 -1.89
C SER A 81 -15.39 31.05 -2.50
N PRO A 82 -14.37 31.34 -3.32
CA PRO A 82 -13.46 30.30 -3.76
C PRO A 82 -12.62 29.78 -2.59
N CYS A 83 -12.16 28.54 -2.70
CA CYS A 83 -11.27 27.89 -1.76
C CYS A 83 -9.80 28.03 -2.20
N ILE A 84 -8.89 27.89 -1.24
CA ILE A 84 -7.46 27.76 -1.53
C ILE A 84 -7.27 26.54 -2.43
N GLY A 85 -6.57 26.73 -3.55
CA GLY A 85 -6.36 25.69 -4.54
C GLY A 85 -7.42 25.64 -5.64
N ASP A 86 -8.41 26.52 -5.67
CA ASP A 86 -9.35 26.55 -6.80
C ASP A 86 -8.71 27.22 -8.03
N ILE A 87 -9.07 26.73 -9.23
CA ILE A 87 -8.86 27.44 -10.48
C ILE A 87 -10.10 28.27 -10.75
N ILE A 88 -9.90 29.57 -10.91
CA ILE A 88 -10.92 30.53 -11.28
C ILE A 88 -10.64 31.11 -12.67
N MET A 89 -11.69 31.63 -13.29
CA MET A 89 -11.62 32.42 -14.52
C MET A 89 -11.98 33.86 -14.22
N LEU A 90 -11.12 34.79 -14.63
CA LEU A 90 -11.38 36.22 -14.67
C LEU A 90 -11.85 36.57 -16.08
N THR A 91 -12.96 37.29 -16.21
CA THR A 91 -13.55 37.66 -17.51
C THR A 91 -14.19 39.05 -17.47
N ASP A 92 -14.26 39.71 -18.62
CA ASP A 92 -14.88 41.02 -18.86
C ASP A 92 -16.42 40.93 -18.85
N ALA A 93 -16.94 39.89 -19.47
CA ALA A 93 -18.35 39.58 -19.55
C ALA A 93 -18.56 38.08 -19.33
N MET A 94 -19.74 37.76 -18.78
CA MET A 94 -20.12 36.36 -18.57
C MET A 94 -20.37 35.68 -19.93
N PRO A 95 -19.68 34.59 -20.27
CA PRO A 95 -19.96 33.85 -21.49
C PRO A 95 -21.33 33.15 -21.38
N ARG A 96 -22.17 33.24 -22.42
CA ARG A 96 -23.44 32.50 -22.47
C ARG A 96 -23.23 31.05 -22.90
N ARG A 97 -22.15 30.79 -23.63
CA ARG A 97 -21.71 29.44 -24.03
C ARG A 97 -20.19 29.34 -23.95
N PRO A 98 -19.61 28.16 -23.63
CA PRO A 98 -18.16 27.97 -23.60
C PRO A 98 -17.46 28.34 -24.92
N GLY A 99 -18.12 28.11 -26.07
CA GLY A 99 -17.59 28.44 -27.40
C GLY A 99 -17.34 29.93 -27.63
N GLU A 100 -18.06 30.82 -26.92
CA GLU A 100 -17.86 32.27 -27.04
C GLU A 100 -16.49 32.72 -26.52
N LEU A 101 -15.88 31.99 -25.57
CA LEU A 101 -14.54 32.31 -25.06
C LEU A 101 -13.45 32.18 -26.13
N ALA A 102 -13.67 31.33 -27.15
CA ALA A 102 -12.71 31.12 -28.24
C ALA A 102 -12.96 32.05 -29.43
N SER A 103 -14.21 32.44 -29.68
CA SER A 103 -14.61 33.19 -30.89
C SER A 103 -14.82 34.70 -30.67
N SER A 104 -15.02 35.15 -29.43
CA SER A 104 -15.47 36.54 -29.15
C SER A 104 -14.37 37.60 -29.09
N GLY A 105 -13.09 37.23 -29.18
CA GLY A 105 -11.97 38.17 -28.97
C GLY A 105 -11.87 38.73 -27.54
N ARG A 106 -12.71 38.24 -26.62
CA ARG A 106 -12.77 38.71 -25.23
C ARG A 106 -11.58 38.24 -24.40
N SER A 107 -11.13 39.10 -23.50
CA SER A 107 -10.01 38.80 -22.63
C SER A 107 -10.45 38.00 -21.41
N TYR A 108 -10.23 36.69 -21.41
CA TYR A 108 -10.26 35.90 -20.17
C TYR A 108 -8.85 35.61 -19.65
N CYS A 109 -8.75 35.37 -18.34
CA CYS A 109 -7.53 34.90 -17.69
C CYS A 109 -7.85 33.82 -16.66
N LEU A 110 -7.17 32.68 -16.75
CA LEU A 110 -7.23 31.67 -15.70
C LEU A 110 -6.33 32.10 -14.54
N ALA A 111 -6.76 31.80 -13.32
CA ALA A 111 -6.05 32.17 -12.11
C ALA A 111 -6.20 31.07 -11.06
N HIS A 112 -5.12 30.79 -10.34
CA HIS A 112 -5.09 29.79 -9.27
C HIS A 112 -5.10 30.50 -7.93
N VAL A 113 -6.11 30.23 -7.10
CA VAL A 113 -6.27 30.79 -5.76
C VAL A 113 -5.18 30.23 -4.83
N LYS A 114 -4.34 31.12 -4.31
CA LYS A 114 -3.21 30.81 -3.43
C LYS A 114 -3.55 30.96 -1.97
N ASN A 115 -4.32 31.99 -1.64
CA ASN A 115 -4.67 32.30 -0.26
C ASN A 115 -6.04 32.97 -0.21
N VAL A 116 -6.77 32.79 0.87
CA VAL A 116 -8.06 33.44 1.12
C VAL A 116 -7.96 34.12 2.48
N ASN A 117 -8.37 35.39 2.57
CA ASN A 117 -8.27 36.13 3.82
C ASN A 117 -9.25 35.56 4.86
N ALA A 118 -8.73 35.15 6.01
CA ALA A 118 -9.52 34.55 7.08
C ALA A 118 -10.59 35.48 7.65
N ARG A 119 -10.38 36.81 7.61
CA ARG A 119 -11.33 37.81 8.12
C ARG A 119 -12.35 38.25 7.07
N ASP A 120 -11.99 38.20 5.79
CA ASP A 120 -12.87 38.57 4.68
C ASP A 120 -12.75 37.55 3.55
N LYS A 121 -13.64 36.56 3.55
CA LYS A 121 -13.65 35.48 2.56
C LYS A 121 -13.81 35.98 1.12
N PHE A 122 -14.30 37.20 0.92
CA PHE A 122 -14.45 37.83 -0.39
C PHE A 122 -13.16 38.49 -0.91
N SER A 123 -12.07 38.43 -0.14
CA SER A 123 -10.75 38.90 -0.54
C SER A 123 -9.76 37.73 -0.56
N PHE A 124 -9.17 37.50 -1.72
CA PHE A 124 -8.26 36.36 -1.93
C PHE A 124 -7.11 36.71 -2.88
N GLU A 125 -6.04 35.93 -2.78
CA GLU A 125 -4.83 36.09 -3.58
C GLU A 125 -4.77 35.01 -4.65
N VAL A 126 -4.46 35.42 -5.88
CA VAL A 126 -4.39 34.52 -7.03
C VAL A 126 -3.08 34.64 -7.76
N ARG A 127 -2.67 33.54 -8.40
CA ARG A 127 -1.64 33.54 -9.44
C ARG A 127 -2.29 33.40 -10.81
N ALA A 128 -2.22 34.43 -11.63
CA ALA A 128 -2.73 34.43 -12.99
C ALA A 128 -1.87 33.57 -13.94
N SER A 129 -2.49 33.02 -14.98
CA SER A 129 -1.80 32.26 -16.03
C SER A 129 -0.95 33.15 -16.95
N LYS A 130 -1.34 34.41 -17.10
CA LYS A 130 -0.64 35.43 -17.89
C LYS A 130 -0.65 36.78 -17.17
N LYS A 131 0.22 37.70 -17.61
CA LYS A 131 0.26 39.06 -17.09
C LYS A 131 -1.03 39.80 -17.46
N ILE A 132 -1.63 40.45 -16.46
CA ILE A 132 -2.80 41.31 -16.66
C ILE A 132 -2.29 42.73 -16.89
N LYS A 133 -2.58 43.29 -18.07
CA LYS A 133 -2.15 44.65 -18.46
C LYS A 133 -3.18 45.70 -18.09
N ASP A 134 -4.45 45.38 -18.31
CA ASP A 134 -5.59 46.21 -17.99
C ASP A 134 -6.40 45.53 -16.89
N PHE A 135 -6.44 46.15 -15.70
CA PHE A 135 -7.11 45.60 -14.54
C PHE A 135 -8.63 45.84 -14.56
N ASP A 136 -9.06 46.93 -15.20
CA ASP A 136 -10.46 47.36 -15.25
C ASP A 136 -11.25 46.57 -16.31
N CYS A 137 -10.53 45.88 -17.20
CA CYS A 137 -11.09 44.94 -18.17
C CYS A 137 -11.72 43.67 -17.56
N TYR A 138 -11.58 43.41 -16.26
CA TYR A 138 -12.12 42.20 -15.62
C TYR A 138 -13.26 42.53 -14.66
N ALA A 139 -14.50 42.20 -15.05
CA ALA A 139 -15.68 42.49 -14.25
C ALA A 139 -16.15 41.30 -13.39
N PHE A 140 -15.80 40.06 -13.76
CA PHE A 140 -16.30 38.86 -13.09
C PHE A 140 -15.22 37.82 -12.83
N ALA A 141 -15.34 37.15 -11.68
CA ALA A 141 -14.61 35.95 -11.31
C ALA A 141 -15.56 34.75 -11.17
N VAL A 142 -15.10 33.58 -11.60
CA VAL A 142 -15.88 32.34 -11.64
C VAL A 142 -15.01 31.18 -11.17
N SER A 143 -15.50 30.33 -10.26
CA SER A 143 -14.82 29.07 -9.92
C SER A 143 -15.06 28.01 -10.99
N LEU A 144 -13.99 27.42 -11.52
CA LEU A 144 -14.05 26.40 -12.57
C LEU A 144 -13.71 25.00 -12.08
N LEU A 145 -12.81 24.87 -11.11
CA LEU A 145 -12.26 23.58 -10.72
C LEU A 145 -11.65 23.65 -9.32
N SER A 146 -11.96 22.69 -8.46
CA SER A 146 -11.12 22.45 -7.29
C SER A 146 -9.85 21.72 -7.72
N PHE A 147 -8.70 22.39 -7.72
CA PHE A 147 -7.46 21.84 -8.30
C PHE A 147 -6.74 20.87 -7.37
N ILE A 148 -7.02 20.89 -6.06
CA ILE A 148 -6.29 20.10 -5.06
C ILE A 148 -6.27 18.60 -5.37
N PRO A 149 -7.40 17.94 -5.74
CA PRO A 149 -7.38 16.52 -6.11
C PRO A 149 -6.43 16.25 -7.28
N TYR A 150 -6.48 17.09 -8.31
CA TYR A 150 -5.67 16.96 -9.51
C TYR A 150 -4.17 17.18 -9.25
N VAL A 151 -3.81 18.18 -8.44
CA VAL A 151 -2.41 18.39 -8.03
C VAL A 151 -1.86 17.19 -7.26
N ARG A 152 -2.69 16.57 -6.42
CA ARG A 152 -2.28 15.36 -5.70
C ARG A 152 -2.01 14.20 -6.67
N ILE A 153 -2.89 13.97 -7.64
CA ILE A 153 -2.70 12.92 -8.64
C ILE A 153 -1.49 13.24 -9.53
N TRP A 154 -1.37 14.47 -10.03
CA TRP A 154 -0.26 14.90 -10.88
C TRP A 154 1.11 14.67 -10.22
N ARG A 155 1.23 15.00 -8.93
CA ARG A 155 2.45 14.75 -8.14
C ARG A 155 2.77 13.27 -7.95
N CYS A 156 1.78 12.39 -8.06
CA CYS A 156 1.99 10.94 -8.04
C CYS A 156 2.37 10.40 -9.43
N LEU A 157 1.95 11.06 -10.51
CA LEU A 157 2.35 10.75 -11.89
C LEU A 157 3.74 11.27 -12.26
N ASP A 158 4.31 12.16 -11.46
CA ASP A 158 5.69 12.62 -11.62
C ASP A 158 6.65 11.51 -11.16
N HIS A 159 7.39 10.93 -12.12
CA HIS A 159 8.25 9.78 -11.87
C HIS A 159 9.30 10.07 -10.81
N ASP A 160 10.01 11.19 -10.90
CA ASP A 160 11.11 11.50 -9.99
C ASP A 160 10.61 11.80 -8.58
N THR A 161 9.46 12.48 -8.46
CA THR A 161 8.77 12.69 -7.18
C THR A 161 8.26 11.36 -6.63
N ALA A 162 7.72 10.46 -7.44
CA ALA A 162 7.24 9.16 -7.01
C ALA A 162 8.38 8.25 -6.51
N VAL A 163 9.51 8.23 -7.24
CA VAL A 163 10.72 7.48 -6.87
C VAL A 163 11.35 8.03 -5.60
N LYS A 164 11.49 9.36 -5.48
CA LYS A 164 12.05 10.01 -4.28
C LYS A 164 11.17 9.81 -3.06
N LYS A 165 9.84 9.88 -3.22
CA LYS A 165 8.91 9.68 -2.11
C LYS A 165 8.92 8.25 -1.62
N ASN A 166 8.91 7.27 -2.52
CA ASN A 166 8.72 5.86 -2.16
C ASN A 166 9.62 4.91 -2.98
N PRO A 167 10.95 4.97 -2.80
CA PRO A 167 11.89 4.20 -3.61
C PRO A 167 11.71 2.68 -3.45
N ALA A 168 11.34 2.22 -2.25
CA ALA A 168 11.08 0.80 -2.00
C ALA A 168 9.84 0.26 -2.74
N LEU A 169 8.76 1.05 -2.80
CA LEU A 169 7.53 0.69 -3.51
C LEU A 169 7.75 0.69 -5.03
N VAL A 170 8.48 1.69 -5.53
CA VAL A 170 8.86 1.75 -6.95
C VAL A 170 9.71 0.55 -7.34
N LYS A 171 10.72 0.19 -6.55
CA LYS A 171 11.54 -1.01 -6.78
C LYS A 171 10.70 -2.30 -6.76
N ALA A 172 9.76 -2.42 -5.82
CA ALA A 172 8.87 -3.58 -5.73
C ALA A 172 7.95 -3.71 -6.97
N ILE A 173 7.37 -2.61 -7.45
CA ILE A 173 6.52 -2.58 -8.66
C ILE A 173 7.36 -2.85 -9.91
N ALA A 174 8.52 -2.19 -10.04
CA ALA A 174 9.45 -2.35 -11.16
C ALA A 174 10.10 -3.74 -11.20
N GLY A 175 10.14 -4.46 -10.08
CA GLY A 175 10.69 -5.81 -9.97
C GLY A 175 12.16 -5.89 -9.67
N ASP A 176 12.74 -4.80 -9.21
CA ASP A 176 14.10 -4.79 -8.71
C ASP A 176 14.16 -5.55 -7.39
N ALA A 177 14.96 -6.60 -7.36
CA ALA A 177 15.07 -7.55 -6.26
C ALA A 177 15.86 -7.02 -5.04
N GLN A 178 16.29 -5.75 -5.03
CA GLN A 178 17.04 -5.17 -3.93
C GLN A 178 16.17 -4.20 -3.10
N ILE A 179 15.33 -4.77 -2.24
CA ILE A 179 14.76 -4.03 -1.10
C ILE A 179 15.80 -4.11 0.02
N SER A 180 16.70 -3.12 0.07
CA SER A 180 17.64 -2.96 1.18
C SER A 180 16.86 -2.56 2.43
N THR A 181 17.10 -3.31 3.49
CA THR A 181 16.57 -3.19 4.83
C THR A 181 16.85 -1.81 5.43
N THR A 182 15.86 -0.92 5.47
CA THR A 182 15.81 0.15 6.48
C THR A 182 14.36 0.41 6.88
N ALA A 183 14.04 0.01 8.12
CA ALA A 183 12.73 0.06 8.75
C ALA A 183 12.20 1.49 9.03
N ASN A 184 12.82 2.54 8.47
CA ASN A 184 12.49 3.94 8.78
C ASN A 184 11.93 4.73 7.59
N ALA A 185 11.71 4.12 6.42
CA ALA A 185 11.15 4.81 5.24
C ALA A 185 9.60 4.76 5.15
N LEU A 186 8.94 4.03 6.07
CA LEU A 186 7.50 3.73 6.00
C LEU A 186 6.57 4.82 6.58
N LEU A 187 7.12 5.92 7.09
CA LEU A 187 6.34 6.94 7.79
C LEU A 187 5.68 8.02 6.89
N ILE A 188 5.82 7.95 5.57
CA ILE A 188 5.29 9.00 4.68
C ILE A 188 4.54 8.41 3.46
N CYS A 189 3.65 7.45 3.70
CA CYS A 189 2.65 7.08 2.70
C CYS A 189 1.32 7.76 2.98
N ILE A 190 1.30 9.05 2.62
CA ILE A 190 0.08 9.76 2.28
C ILE A 190 -0.33 9.27 0.88
N SER A 191 -1.45 8.54 0.85
CA SER A 191 -2.31 8.18 -0.29
C SER A 191 -2.14 6.81 -0.97
N PHE A 192 -2.98 5.87 -0.51
CA PHE A 192 -3.89 5.00 -1.30
C PHE A 192 -3.32 4.08 -2.41
N ILE A 193 -2.63 2.99 -2.06
CA ILE A 193 -2.19 1.98 -3.05
C ILE A 193 -2.31 0.55 -2.50
N LEU A 194 -2.99 -0.35 -3.22
CA LEU A 194 -3.09 -1.81 -3.00
C LEU A 194 -2.19 -2.53 -4.04
N ILE A 195 -1.26 -3.38 -3.62
CA ILE A 195 -0.44 -4.17 -4.55
C ILE A 195 -0.99 -5.61 -4.58
N ILE A 196 -1.62 -5.99 -5.69
CA ILE A 196 -2.13 -7.34 -5.91
C ILE A 196 -1.16 -8.10 -6.83
N GLN A 197 -0.40 -9.08 -6.32
CA GLN A 197 0.40 -9.95 -7.18
C GLN A 197 -0.44 -11.17 -7.60
N LEU A 198 -1.37 -10.99 -8.53
CA LEU A 198 -2.13 -12.14 -9.06
C LEU A 198 -1.22 -13.01 -9.95
N ASN A 199 -0.82 -14.17 -9.45
CA ASN A 199 -0.52 -15.30 -10.32
C ASN A 199 -1.86 -15.83 -10.85
N ALA A 200 -2.24 -15.39 -12.05
CA ALA A 200 -3.39 -15.95 -12.75
C ALA A 200 -2.92 -17.15 -13.58
N ASP A 201 -3.17 -18.37 -13.11
CA ASP A 201 -2.89 -19.61 -13.85
C ASP A 201 -3.75 -19.79 -15.12
N HIS A 202 -4.61 -18.82 -15.48
CA HIS A 202 -5.48 -18.88 -16.67
C HIS A 202 -5.27 -17.69 -17.63
N ILE A 203 -4.08 -17.10 -17.68
CA ILE A 203 -3.67 -16.35 -18.87
C ILE A 203 -2.45 -17.06 -19.40
N GLN A 204 -2.64 -17.75 -20.52
CA GLN A 204 -1.66 -18.53 -21.26
C GLN A 204 -0.59 -17.64 -21.90
N THR A 205 0.12 -16.87 -21.06
CA THR A 205 1.32 -16.11 -21.41
C THR A 205 2.29 -16.20 -20.25
N THR A 206 3.47 -16.73 -20.53
CA THR A 206 4.63 -17.02 -19.67
C THR A 206 5.30 -15.78 -19.05
N SER A 207 4.54 -14.74 -18.70
CA SER A 207 5.05 -13.50 -18.11
C SER A 207 4.43 -13.21 -16.75
N LYS A 208 5.26 -13.21 -15.70
CA LYS A 208 4.89 -12.80 -14.32
C LYS A 208 4.28 -11.40 -14.34
N CYS A 209 2.98 -11.27 -14.07
CA CYS A 209 2.30 -9.97 -14.00
C CYS A 209 2.20 -9.51 -12.54
N ARG A 210 2.54 -8.25 -12.26
CA ARG A 210 2.21 -7.59 -10.98
C ARG A 210 1.09 -6.60 -11.25
N ILE A 211 0.03 -6.68 -10.47
CA ILE A 211 -1.14 -5.82 -10.65
C ILE A 211 -1.19 -4.81 -9.51
N LEU A 212 -1.10 -3.54 -9.87
CA LEU A 212 -1.31 -2.45 -8.93
C LEU A 212 -2.77 -2.02 -9.02
N THR A 213 -3.49 -1.99 -7.90
CA THR A 213 -4.84 -1.43 -7.85
C THR A 213 -4.89 -0.29 -6.85
N CYS A 214 -5.65 0.75 -7.17
CA CYS A 214 -5.83 1.91 -6.31
C CYS A 214 -7.30 2.31 -6.28
N ALA A 215 -7.74 2.89 -5.17
CA ALA A 215 -9.09 3.41 -5.00
C ALA A 215 -9.04 4.76 -4.27
N PRO A 216 -10.02 5.65 -4.48
CA PRO A 216 -9.95 7.04 -4.00
C PRO A 216 -10.03 7.17 -2.46
N THR A 217 -10.49 6.13 -1.74
CA THR A 217 -10.64 6.14 -0.28
C THR A 217 -10.12 4.85 0.36
N ASN A 218 -9.75 4.91 1.65
CA ASN A 218 -9.23 3.75 2.40
C ASN A 218 -10.30 2.66 2.52
N THR A 219 -11.56 3.07 2.70
CA THR A 219 -12.70 2.15 2.73
C THR A 219 -12.85 1.40 1.41
N ALA A 220 -12.74 2.10 0.27
CA ALA A 220 -12.81 1.47 -1.04
C ALA A 220 -11.65 0.48 -1.24
N ILE A 221 -10.42 0.82 -0.82
CA ILE A 221 -9.29 -0.10 -0.86
C ILE A 221 -9.56 -1.36 -0.01
N SER A 222 -9.96 -1.18 1.26
CA SER A 222 -10.25 -2.30 2.15
C SER A 222 -11.37 -3.20 1.60
N GLN A 223 -12.41 -2.63 0.99
CA GLN A 223 -13.49 -3.40 0.37
C GLN A 223 -13.04 -4.16 -0.87
N VAL A 224 -12.23 -3.54 -1.75
CA VAL A 224 -11.66 -4.23 -2.91
C VAL A 224 -10.77 -5.38 -2.46
N ALA A 225 -9.87 -5.13 -1.49
CA ALA A 225 -8.99 -6.15 -0.94
C ALA A 225 -9.80 -7.32 -0.32
N ALA A 226 -10.83 -7.03 0.47
CA ALA A 226 -11.68 -8.04 1.09
C ALA A 226 -12.42 -8.89 0.04
N ARG A 227 -12.95 -8.26 -1.02
CA ARG A 227 -13.60 -8.97 -2.13
C ARG A 227 -12.62 -9.86 -2.88
N VAL A 228 -11.41 -9.38 -3.17
CA VAL A 228 -10.36 -10.17 -3.84
C VAL A 228 -9.97 -11.39 -3.00
N MET A 229 -9.83 -11.22 -1.67
CA MET A 229 -9.58 -12.35 -0.78
C MET A 229 -10.74 -13.35 -0.78
N ALA A 230 -11.99 -12.88 -0.66
CA ALA A 230 -13.17 -13.73 -0.67
C ALA A 230 -13.27 -14.56 -1.97
N LEU A 231 -13.04 -13.92 -3.13
CA LEU A 231 -13.00 -14.59 -4.43
C LEU A 231 -11.89 -15.64 -4.51
N ARG A 232 -10.75 -15.40 -3.86
CA ARG A 232 -9.66 -16.37 -3.82
C ARG A 232 -10.00 -17.59 -2.97
N SER A 233 -10.67 -17.37 -1.84
CA SER A 233 -11.09 -18.45 -0.93
C SER A 233 -12.19 -19.33 -1.52
N GLN A 234 -12.96 -18.84 -2.49
CA GLN A 234 -14.04 -19.57 -3.18
C GLN A 234 -13.55 -20.45 -4.35
N ARG A 235 -12.23 -20.55 -4.61
CA ARG A 235 -11.72 -21.41 -5.69
C ARG A 235 -11.91 -22.89 -5.38
N PRO A 236 -12.40 -23.72 -6.34
CA PRO A 236 -12.65 -25.14 -6.12
C PRO A 236 -11.38 -25.92 -5.76
N ALA A 237 -11.51 -26.84 -4.81
CA ALA A 237 -10.43 -27.62 -4.19
C ALA A 237 -9.57 -28.43 -5.19
N ALA A 238 -10.07 -28.74 -6.38
CA ALA A 238 -9.32 -29.41 -7.44
C ALA A 238 -8.09 -28.60 -7.91
N ALA A 239 -8.13 -27.26 -7.85
CA ALA A 239 -6.98 -26.40 -8.13
C ALA A 239 -6.05 -26.20 -6.92
N ALA A 240 -6.52 -26.54 -5.71
CA ALA A 240 -5.70 -26.50 -4.49
C ALA A 240 -4.71 -27.68 -4.41
N ALA A 241 -5.06 -28.83 -5.02
CA ALA A 241 -4.20 -30.01 -5.12
C ALA A 241 -2.94 -29.78 -5.97
N ALA A 242 -2.97 -28.84 -6.92
CA ALA A 242 -1.79 -28.38 -7.69
C ALA A 242 -0.94 -27.34 -6.94
N GLY A 243 -1.12 -27.19 -5.62
CA GLY A 243 -0.37 -26.24 -4.81
C GLY A 243 -0.85 -24.79 -4.91
N GLY A 244 -2.00 -24.48 -5.50
CA GLY A 244 -2.49 -23.10 -5.68
C GLY A 244 -3.31 -22.52 -4.52
N GLY A 245 -3.81 -23.36 -3.60
CA GLY A 245 -4.73 -22.93 -2.54
C GLY A 245 -3.99 -22.47 -1.28
N GLY A 246 -3.94 -21.15 -1.01
CA GLY A 246 -3.73 -20.65 0.36
C GLY A 246 -2.52 -19.73 0.62
N CYS A 247 -1.63 -19.47 -0.34
CA CYS A 247 -0.50 -18.55 -0.10
C CYS A 247 -0.95 -17.08 -0.20
N VAL A 248 -1.37 -16.49 0.91
CA VAL A 248 -1.72 -15.08 1.03
C VAL A 248 -0.57 -14.14 0.59
N GLY A 249 0.68 -14.60 0.60
CA GLY A 249 1.87 -13.85 0.18
C GLY A 249 1.85 -13.27 -1.24
N ASP A 250 0.97 -13.78 -2.11
CA ASP A 250 0.72 -13.21 -3.44
C ASP A 250 -0.16 -11.93 -3.40
N LEU A 251 -0.74 -11.60 -2.25
CA LEU A 251 -1.59 -10.42 -2.06
C LEU A 251 -1.05 -9.55 -0.93
N LEU A 252 -0.83 -8.27 -1.21
CA LEU A 252 -0.31 -7.34 -0.23
C LEU A 252 -1.16 -6.07 -0.14
N LEU A 253 -1.70 -5.83 1.05
CA LEU A 253 -2.36 -4.58 1.40
C LEU A 253 -1.37 -3.63 2.06
N PHE A 254 -1.28 -2.43 1.50
CA PHE A 254 -0.44 -1.36 2.01
C PHE A 254 -1.29 -0.12 2.29
N GLY A 255 -0.99 0.57 3.39
CA GLY A 255 -1.73 1.76 3.78
C GLY A 255 -1.36 2.24 5.18
N ASN A 256 -1.85 3.42 5.55
CA ASN A 256 -1.69 3.94 6.90
C ASN A 256 -2.67 3.23 7.85
N LYS A 257 -2.13 2.49 8.83
CA LYS A 257 -2.93 1.72 9.81
C LYS A 257 -3.85 2.58 10.68
N GLU A 258 -3.50 3.83 10.94
CA GLU A 258 -4.33 4.77 11.73
C GLU A 258 -5.56 5.24 10.93
N ARG A 259 -5.44 5.33 9.60
CA ARG A 259 -6.49 5.90 8.72
C ARG A 259 -7.23 4.84 7.92
N MET A 260 -6.71 3.62 7.83
CA MET A 260 -7.30 2.51 7.09
C MET A 260 -7.78 1.46 8.09
N PRO A 261 -9.10 1.22 8.21
CA PRO A 261 -9.61 0.20 9.11
C PRO A 261 -9.23 -1.18 8.55
N ILE A 262 -8.23 -1.81 9.18
CA ILE A 262 -7.86 -3.19 8.94
C ILE A 262 -8.68 -4.04 9.92
N ARG A 263 -9.72 -4.72 9.43
CA ARG A 263 -10.60 -5.58 10.23
C ARG A 263 -10.60 -7.01 9.69
N GLY A 264 -10.74 -7.98 10.60
CA GLY A 264 -10.79 -9.40 10.26
C GLY A 264 -9.58 -9.86 9.45
N ASP A 265 -9.85 -10.65 8.42
CA ASP A 265 -8.85 -11.34 7.60
C ASP A 265 -7.94 -10.40 6.80
N LEU A 266 -8.32 -9.11 6.64
CA LEU A 266 -7.46 -8.12 5.96
C LEU A 266 -6.12 -7.92 6.66
N ALA A 267 -6.02 -8.24 7.95
CA ALA A 267 -4.77 -8.20 8.67
C ALA A 267 -3.73 -9.19 8.12
N GLU A 268 -4.16 -10.27 7.47
CA GLU A 268 -3.27 -11.30 6.92
C GLU A 268 -2.52 -10.87 5.67
N ILE A 269 -3.08 -9.92 4.92
CA ILE A 269 -2.44 -9.33 3.73
C ILE A 269 -1.77 -8.00 4.05
N PHE A 270 -1.98 -7.43 5.24
CA PHE A 270 -1.43 -6.12 5.58
C PHE A 270 0.09 -6.18 5.78
N LEU A 271 0.83 -5.35 5.04
CA LEU A 271 2.29 -5.43 4.96
C LEU A 271 2.98 -5.44 6.32
N ASP A 272 2.62 -4.54 7.23
CA ASP A 272 3.29 -4.46 8.54
C ASP A 272 3.04 -5.72 9.38
N THR A 273 1.83 -6.28 9.28
CA THR A 273 1.49 -7.53 9.97
C THR A 273 2.29 -8.69 9.38
N CYS A 274 2.34 -8.81 8.05
CA CYS A 274 3.13 -9.82 7.34
C CYS A 274 4.62 -9.72 7.71
N ALA A 275 5.19 -8.52 7.66
CA ALA A 275 6.60 -8.27 7.97
C ALA A 275 6.93 -8.60 9.42
N LYS A 276 6.06 -8.23 10.37
CA LYS A 276 6.24 -8.56 11.79
C LYS A 276 6.24 -10.07 12.02
N ARG A 277 5.29 -10.80 11.43
CA ARG A 277 5.20 -12.27 11.53
C ARG A 277 6.43 -12.94 10.93
N LEU A 278 6.82 -12.54 9.72
CA LEU A 278 8.02 -13.09 9.07
C LEU A 278 9.29 -12.79 9.89
N LYS A 279 9.44 -11.57 10.40
CA LYS A 279 10.59 -11.20 11.26
C LYS A 279 10.73 -12.14 12.45
N GLN A 280 9.63 -12.54 13.09
CA GLN A 280 9.64 -13.51 14.18
C GLN A 280 10.12 -14.88 13.70
N SER A 281 9.63 -15.36 12.54
CA SER A 281 10.06 -16.64 11.96
C SER A 281 11.55 -16.67 11.58
N PHE A 282 12.15 -15.53 11.27
CA PHE A 282 13.59 -15.40 10.96
C PHE A 282 14.44 -14.89 12.14
N SER A 283 13.88 -14.83 13.35
CA SER A 283 14.60 -14.43 14.56
C SER A 283 15.79 -15.36 14.84
N PRO A 284 16.99 -14.85 15.18
CA PRO A 284 18.12 -15.70 15.55
C PRO A 284 17.87 -16.55 16.81
N ALA A 285 17.03 -16.07 17.73
CA ALA A 285 16.78 -16.71 19.02
C ALA A 285 15.60 -17.69 19.01
N THR A 286 14.61 -17.49 18.13
CA THR A 286 13.33 -18.23 18.16
C THR A 286 12.80 -18.60 16.78
N GLY A 287 13.56 -18.29 15.71
CA GLY A 287 13.17 -18.55 14.35
C GLY A 287 13.45 -19.98 13.91
N TRP A 288 13.02 -20.32 12.69
CA TRP A 288 13.09 -21.69 12.17
C TRP A 288 14.52 -22.27 12.19
N ARG A 289 15.56 -21.47 11.91
CA ARG A 289 16.96 -21.92 11.95
C ARG A 289 17.37 -22.37 13.34
N HIS A 290 17.05 -21.56 14.36
CA HIS A 290 17.32 -21.89 15.75
C HIS A 290 16.59 -23.18 16.11
N CYS A 291 15.30 -23.29 15.78
CA CYS A 291 14.52 -24.50 16.05
C CYS A 291 15.08 -25.74 15.36
N LEU A 292 15.61 -25.65 14.13
CA LEU A 292 16.25 -26.78 13.46
C LEU A 292 17.53 -27.22 14.17
N VAL A 293 18.37 -26.27 14.61
CA VAL A 293 19.58 -26.58 15.40
C VAL A 293 19.20 -27.20 16.75
N SER A 294 18.17 -26.67 17.43
CA SER A 294 17.66 -27.24 18.68
C SER A 294 17.08 -28.64 18.48
N LEU A 295 16.38 -28.87 17.37
CA LEU A 295 15.82 -30.16 17.01
C LEU A 295 16.93 -31.16 16.69
N GLU A 296 17.95 -30.75 15.93
CA GLU A 296 19.14 -31.56 15.65
C GLU A 296 19.87 -31.92 16.94
N ALA A 297 20.09 -30.96 17.85
CA ALA A 297 20.72 -31.23 19.15
C ALA A 297 19.87 -32.18 20.03
N PHE A 298 18.54 -32.08 19.97
CA PHE A 298 17.62 -32.98 20.65
C PHE A 298 17.66 -34.40 20.07
N LEU A 299 17.78 -34.53 18.74
CA LEU A 299 17.86 -35.82 18.05
C LEU A 299 19.29 -36.41 18.03
N GLY A 300 20.31 -35.58 18.25
CA GLY A 300 21.73 -35.89 18.10
C GLY A 300 22.30 -36.88 19.12
N GLY A 301 21.52 -37.28 20.13
CA GLY A 301 21.78 -38.51 20.86
C GLY A 301 21.43 -38.49 22.36
N PRO A 302 21.53 -39.69 22.99
CA PRO A 302 21.29 -39.95 24.41
C PRO A 302 21.82 -38.91 25.39
N ARG A 303 23.12 -38.62 25.26
CA ARG A 303 23.88 -37.84 26.25
C ARG A 303 23.41 -36.40 26.31
N THR A 304 23.11 -35.80 25.16
CA THR A 304 22.66 -34.41 25.08
C THR A 304 21.31 -34.23 25.76
N VAL A 305 20.38 -35.17 25.53
CA VAL A 305 19.05 -35.16 26.17
C VAL A 305 19.18 -35.42 27.68
N MET A 306 20.07 -36.31 28.09
CA MET A 306 20.27 -36.64 29.51
C MET A 306 20.97 -35.51 30.30
N CYS A 307 21.98 -34.85 29.74
CA CYS A 307 22.59 -33.65 30.33
C CYS A 307 21.54 -32.56 30.52
N GLN A 308 20.72 -32.33 29.49
CA GLN A 308 19.62 -31.37 29.52
C GLN A 308 18.51 -31.75 30.51
N TYR A 309 18.23 -33.04 30.70
CA TYR A 309 17.30 -33.54 31.72
C TYR A 309 17.85 -33.25 33.12
N ASN A 310 19.12 -33.58 33.36
CA ASN A 310 19.77 -33.35 34.66
C ASN A 310 19.81 -31.86 35.03
N GLU A 311 20.11 -30.97 34.07
CA GLU A 311 20.04 -29.51 34.25
C GLU A 311 18.61 -29.05 34.59
N ALA A 312 17.61 -29.50 33.83
CA ALA A 312 16.21 -29.09 34.04
C ALA A 312 15.61 -29.64 35.34
N VAL A 313 16.06 -30.82 35.78
CA VAL A 313 15.72 -31.39 37.09
C VAL A 313 16.35 -30.55 38.18
N GLN A 314 17.64 -30.22 38.08
CA GLN A 314 18.33 -29.40 39.08
C GLN A 314 17.66 -28.03 39.28
N ASP A 315 17.32 -27.33 38.20
CA ASP A 315 16.62 -26.04 38.25
C ASP A 315 15.23 -26.12 38.89
N ARG A 316 14.50 -27.23 38.66
CA ARG A 316 13.14 -27.43 39.19
C ARG A 316 13.15 -27.92 40.64
N TRP A 317 14.14 -28.72 41.01
CA TRP A 317 14.41 -29.07 42.40
C TRP A 317 14.72 -27.82 43.23
N GLN A 318 15.46 -26.86 42.68
CA GLN A 318 15.73 -25.58 43.34
C GLN A 318 14.50 -24.67 43.50
N LYS A 319 13.49 -24.79 42.63
CA LYS A 319 12.29 -23.93 42.66
C LYS A 319 11.14 -24.49 43.47
N ASP A 320 10.87 -25.79 43.39
CA ASP A 320 9.62 -26.38 43.88
C ASP A 320 9.77 -27.83 44.38
N GLY A 321 10.99 -28.37 44.45
CA GLY A 321 11.29 -29.68 45.07
C GLY A 321 10.69 -30.90 44.34
N THR A 322 10.13 -30.71 43.15
CA THR A 322 9.44 -31.77 42.39
C THR A 322 10.32 -32.33 41.27
N ARG A 323 10.30 -33.66 41.10
CA ARG A 323 10.98 -34.36 40.00
C ARG A 323 9.95 -34.78 38.94
N LEU A 324 10.10 -34.30 37.71
CA LEU A 324 9.27 -34.80 36.60
C LEU A 324 9.80 -36.13 36.06
N PRO A 325 8.90 -37.02 35.59
CA PRO A 325 9.28 -38.17 34.79
C PRO A 325 10.04 -37.73 33.53
N GLU A 326 11.13 -38.43 33.21
CA GLU A 326 12.02 -38.15 32.07
C GLU A 326 11.27 -38.06 30.74
N LEU A 327 10.40 -39.04 30.48
CA LEU A 327 9.50 -39.06 29.32
C LEU A 327 8.62 -37.82 29.20
N THR A 328 8.14 -37.28 30.33
CA THR A 328 7.30 -36.07 30.32
C THR A 328 8.11 -34.84 29.93
N LEU A 329 9.37 -34.74 30.38
CA LEU A 329 10.26 -33.65 29.98
C LEU A 329 10.63 -33.75 28.49
N ILE A 330 10.99 -34.95 28.02
CA ILE A 330 11.33 -35.21 26.61
C ILE A 330 10.16 -34.81 25.69
N ARG A 331 8.94 -35.27 26.03
CA ARG A 331 7.72 -34.91 25.29
C ARG A 331 7.47 -33.41 25.27
N SER A 332 7.54 -32.76 26.42
CA SER A 332 7.29 -31.33 26.56
C SER A 332 8.27 -30.52 25.71
N ARG A 333 9.56 -30.85 25.79
CA ARG A 333 10.63 -30.17 25.06
C ARG A 333 10.52 -30.38 23.55
N PHE A 334 10.32 -31.62 23.10
CA PHE A 334 10.10 -31.90 21.68
C PHE A 334 8.89 -31.13 21.15
N ASN A 335 7.75 -31.19 21.85
CA ASN A 335 6.54 -30.48 21.44
C ASN A 335 6.76 -28.98 21.37
N GLN A 336 7.51 -28.38 22.30
CA GLN A 336 7.84 -26.96 22.25
C GLN A 336 8.64 -26.62 20.97
N ILE A 337 9.72 -27.34 20.70
CA ILE A 337 10.56 -27.12 19.50
C ILE A 337 9.73 -27.31 18.23
N PHE A 338 8.96 -28.41 18.15
CA PHE A 338 8.16 -28.75 17.00
C PHE A 338 7.07 -27.70 16.74
N GLN A 339 6.34 -27.25 17.76
CA GLN A 339 5.29 -26.24 17.58
C GLN A 339 5.85 -24.89 17.13
N THR A 340 7.00 -24.46 17.68
CA THR A 340 7.66 -23.23 17.21
C THR A 340 8.12 -23.37 15.76
N LEU A 341 8.74 -24.50 15.39
CA LEU A 341 9.19 -24.76 14.03
C LEU A 341 8.02 -24.80 13.04
N ARG A 342 6.95 -25.54 13.38
CA ARG A 342 5.73 -25.66 12.59
C ARG A 342 5.07 -24.30 12.37
N SER A 343 4.99 -23.47 13.41
CA SER A 343 4.46 -22.10 13.32
C SER A 343 5.30 -21.22 12.38
N CYS A 344 6.64 -21.32 12.47
CA CYS A 344 7.53 -20.59 11.56
C CYS A 344 7.34 -21.01 10.11
N PHE A 345 7.31 -22.31 9.82
CA PHE A 345 7.11 -22.82 8.46
C PHE A 345 5.71 -22.49 7.92
N ALA A 346 4.66 -22.60 8.73
CA ALA A 346 3.32 -22.20 8.34
C ALA A 346 3.28 -20.71 7.95
N THR A 347 3.90 -19.85 8.76
CA THR A 347 4.00 -18.40 8.49
C THR A 347 4.75 -18.12 7.19
N ILE A 348 5.91 -18.78 6.97
CA ILE A 348 6.71 -18.61 5.76
C ILE A 348 5.92 -19.06 4.53
N MET A 349 5.31 -20.25 4.56
CA MET A 349 4.55 -20.78 3.42
C MET A 349 3.26 -19.99 3.14
N ALA A 350 2.66 -19.38 4.16
CA ALA A 350 1.47 -18.53 4.00
C ALA A 350 1.80 -17.16 3.39
N HIS A 351 2.89 -16.51 3.83
CA HIS A 351 3.18 -15.12 3.50
C HIS A 351 4.32 -14.90 2.48
N VAL A 352 5.08 -15.93 2.13
CA VAL A 352 6.10 -15.85 1.07
C VAL A 352 5.57 -16.52 -0.20
N PRO A 353 5.51 -15.81 -1.34
CA PRO A 353 5.09 -16.39 -2.62
C PRO A 353 5.80 -17.70 -2.92
N LYS A 354 5.06 -18.72 -3.38
CA LYS A 354 5.65 -20.01 -3.80
C LYS A 354 6.72 -19.83 -4.86
N THR A 355 6.60 -18.83 -5.73
CA THR A 355 7.62 -18.51 -6.74
C THR A 355 8.96 -18.04 -6.14
N ARG A 356 8.99 -17.62 -4.88
CA ARG A 356 10.21 -17.24 -4.14
C ARG A 356 10.76 -18.38 -3.29
N ILE A 357 9.94 -19.36 -2.93
CA ILE A 357 10.37 -20.58 -2.25
C ILE A 357 10.71 -21.61 -3.32
N LEU A 358 11.98 -21.98 -3.46
CA LEU A 358 12.37 -23.06 -4.38
C LEU A 358 11.51 -24.30 -4.13
N GLU A 359 11.02 -24.94 -5.20
CA GLU A 359 10.10 -26.08 -5.09
C GLU A 359 10.65 -27.20 -4.20
N LYS A 360 11.96 -27.45 -4.29
CA LYS A 360 12.68 -28.38 -3.41
C LYS A 360 12.50 -28.01 -1.94
N ASN A 361 12.68 -26.74 -1.58
CA ASN A 361 12.55 -26.27 -0.20
C ASN A 361 11.10 -26.39 0.29
N TYR A 362 10.11 -26.10 -0.56
CA TYR A 362 8.70 -26.29 -0.22
C TYR A 362 8.41 -27.76 0.10
N LYS A 363 8.84 -28.69 -0.76
CA LYS A 363 8.70 -30.15 -0.53
C LYS A 363 9.40 -30.60 0.74
N SER A 364 10.62 -30.12 1.01
CA SER A 364 11.36 -30.42 2.23
C SER A 364 10.65 -29.93 3.50
N ILE A 365 10.08 -28.72 3.49
CA ILE A 365 9.33 -28.17 4.63
C ILE A 365 8.09 -29.03 4.92
N VAL A 366 7.32 -29.38 3.89
CA VAL A 366 6.12 -30.21 4.04
C VAL A 366 6.49 -31.60 4.56
N SER A 367 7.50 -32.25 3.96
CA SER A 367 7.99 -33.56 4.36
C SER A 367 8.47 -33.58 5.81
N LEU A 368 9.30 -32.61 6.21
CA LEU A 368 9.80 -32.49 7.58
C LEU A 368 8.66 -32.27 8.58
N THR A 369 7.70 -31.41 8.25
CA THR A 369 6.55 -31.14 9.12
C THR A 369 5.72 -32.41 9.36
N ASN A 370 5.52 -33.23 8.32
CA ASN A 370 4.79 -34.50 8.43
C ASN A 370 5.58 -35.53 9.26
N MET A 371 6.88 -35.69 9.01
CA MET A 371 7.73 -36.61 9.79
C MET A 371 7.74 -36.26 11.28
N LEU A 372 7.86 -34.96 11.62
CA LEU A 372 7.82 -34.51 13.00
C LEU A 372 6.43 -34.66 13.64
N GLN A 373 5.36 -34.52 12.85
CA GLN A 373 4.01 -34.78 13.32
C GLN A 373 3.80 -36.25 13.67
N ASP A 374 4.34 -37.17 12.86
CA ASP A 374 4.25 -38.60 13.13
C ASP A 374 5.14 -39.01 14.30
N PHE A 375 6.35 -38.45 14.39
CA PHE A 375 7.20 -38.62 15.57
C PHE A 375 6.54 -38.11 16.86
N SER A 376 5.81 -36.97 16.81
CA SER A 376 5.01 -36.47 17.94
C SER A 376 3.96 -37.48 18.41
N LYS A 377 3.25 -38.13 17.46
CA LYS A 377 2.26 -39.17 17.77
C LYS A 377 2.92 -40.41 18.41
N LEU A 378 4.06 -40.84 17.87
CA LEU A 378 4.82 -41.96 18.43
C LEU A 378 5.33 -41.67 19.84
N LEU A 379 5.83 -40.45 20.08
CA LEU A 379 6.23 -40.02 21.43
C LEU A 379 5.03 -40.00 22.39
N ALA A 380 3.83 -39.64 21.93
CA ALA A 380 2.63 -39.61 22.76
C ALA A 380 2.15 -40.99 23.20
N THR A 381 2.42 -42.05 22.42
CA THR A 381 2.00 -43.43 22.73
C THR A 381 3.01 -44.20 23.60
N ALA A 382 4.22 -43.68 23.82
CA ALA A 382 5.24 -44.34 24.64
C ALA A 382 4.92 -44.29 26.16
N PHE A 383 4.47 -45.39 26.78
CA PHE A 383 4.25 -45.43 28.24
C PHE A 383 5.57 -45.58 29.02
N ALA A 384 5.58 -45.15 30.28
CA ALA A 384 6.73 -45.19 31.20
C ALA A 384 7.30 -46.59 31.48
N GLY A 385 6.66 -47.67 31.02
CA GLY A 385 7.14 -49.05 31.09
C GLY A 385 7.66 -49.62 29.78
N ASN A 386 7.56 -48.89 28.66
CA ASN A 386 8.21 -49.28 27.41
C ASN A 386 9.63 -48.71 27.44
N ASP A 387 10.59 -49.56 27.77
CA ASP A 387 12.02 -49.29 27.75
C ASP A 387 12.47 -48.66 26.41
N VAL A 388 11.65 -48.73 25.36
CA VAL A 388 11.95 -48.23 24.00
C VAL A 388 12.39 -46.76 23.92
N ALA A 389 11.81 -45.83 24.70
CA ALA A 389 12.23 -44.43 24.64
C ALA A 389 13.56 -44.19 25.36
N VAL A 390 13.74 -44.84 26.51
CA VAL A 390 15.01 -44.86 27.23
C VAL A 390 16.05 -45.59 26.36
N VAL A 391 15.81 -46.80 25.89
CA VAL A 391 16.68 -47.61 25.01
C VAL A 391 17.03 -46.91 23.69
N ALA A 392 16.09 -46.21 23.03
CA ALA A 392 16.37 -45.45 21.80
C ALA A 392 17.29 -44.25 22.05
N PHE A 393 17.21 -43.65 23.24
CA PHE A 393 18.03 -42.53 23.69
C PHE A 393 19.01 -42.92 24.82
N THR A 394 19.41 -44.19 24.99
CA THR A 394 20.41 -44.60 26.01
C THR A 394 21.34 -45.72 25.57
N ARG A 395 21.08 -46.40 24.44
CA ARG A 395 22.06 -47.34 23.84
C ARG A 395 23.21 -46.58 23.16
N ASP A 396 24.14 -46.08 23.97
CA ASP A 396 25.55 -46.16 23.60
C ASP A 396 25.88 -47.66 23.58
N LYS A 397 26.24 -48.18 22.40
CA LYS A 397 26.79 -49.53 22.28
C LYS A 397 28.09 -49.59 23.12
N LYS A 398 28.21 -50.71 23.84
CA LYS A 398 29.43 -51.24 24.46
C LYS A 398 30.71 -50.90 23.72
#